data_AF-D8M1E3-F1
#
_entry.id   AF-D8M1E3-F1
#
_cell.length_a   1.000
_cell.length_b   1.000
_cell.length_c   1.000
_cell.angle_alpha   90.00
_cell.angle_beta   90.00
_cell.angle_gamma   90.00
#
_symmetry.space_group_name_H-M   'P 1'
#
loop_
_entity.id
_entity.type
_entity.pdbx_description
1 polymer ?
#
loop_
_entity_poly.entity_id
_entity_poly.type
_entity_poly.pdbx_seq_one_letter_code
_entity_poly.pdbx_strand_id
1 'polypeptide(L)'
;MFVSLSKNIVRCRPLVRAFARKPDIPTKYNVLTIPCLKDNFCYVLSTMDTKKCVVIDPTVPTFIEDAISMGGFELKALFSTHHHMLEIVFSLICRKHVLGMGEVLSKHPSIPIYGGYHPDVAFVFLFFM
;
A
#
# COMPACT_ATOMS: atom_id res chain seq x y z
N MET A 1 35.87 -8.97 -23.91
CA MET A 1 36.08 -9.45 -22.53
C MET A 1 34.71 -9.50 -21.85
N PHE A 2 34.03 -10.64 -21.92
CA PHE A 2 32.73 -10.86 -21.28
C PHE A 2 32.99 -11.38 -19.87
N VAL A 3 32.65 -10.61 -18.84
CA VAL A 3 32.68 -11.11 -17.46
C VAL A 3 31.34 -11.77 -17.18
N SER A 4 31.37 -13.10 -17.14
CA SER A 4 30.34 -13.98 -16.63
C SER A 4 30.13 -13.70 -15.13
N LEU A 5 28.90 -13.37 -14.74
CA LEU A 5 28.46 -13.43 -13.35
C LEU A 5 27.45 -14.55 -13.19
N SER A 6 28.03 -15.70 -12.84
CA SER A 6 27.56 -16.76 -11.95
C SER A 6 26.08 -16.74 -11.53
N LYS A 7 25.43 -17.85 -11.86
CA LYS A 7 24.14 -18.36 -11.39
C LYS A 7 24.04 -18.30 -9.86
N ASN A 8 23.17 -17.46 -9.33
CA ASN A 8 22.47 -17.66 -8.05
C ASN A 8 21.18 -16.85 -8.08
N ILE A 9 20.22 -17.33 -8.87
CA ILE A 9 18.85 -16.82 -8.86
C ILE A 9 18.15 -17.43 -7.64
N VAL A 10 18.30 -16.78 -6.49
CA VAL A 10 17.29 -16.88 -5.43
C VAL A 10 16.05 -16.18 -5.99
N ARG A 11 15.04 -16.97 -6.38
CA ARG A 11 13.75 -16.47 -6.86
C ARG A 11 12.93 -15.87 -5.69
N CYS A 12 13.43 -14.83 -5.04
CA CYS A 12 12.56 -13.88 -4.37
C CYS A 12 12.14 -12.88 -5.46
N ARG A 13 11.01 -13.13 -6.14
CA ARG A 13 10.35 -12.01 -6.83
C ARG A 13 10.07 -11.00 -5.73
N PRO A 14 10.66 -9.79 -5.73
CA PRO A 14 10.27 -8.83 -4.72
C PRO A 14 8.77 -8.60 -4.96
N LEU A 15 7.96 -8.90 -3.95
CA LEU A 15 6.53 -8.59 -3.98
C LEU A 15 6.36 -7.11 -4.35
N VAL A 16 7.28 -6.27 -3.90
CA VAL A 16 7.37 -4.86 -4.25
C VAL A 16 7.99 -4.65 -5.65
N ARG A 17 7.28 -3.93 -6.52
CA ARG A 17 7.78 -3.50 -7.84
C ARG A 17 7.91 -1.99 -7.92
N ALA A 18 8.93 -1.51 -8.65
CA ALA A 18 9.01 -0.10 -9.03
C ALA A 18 7.86 0.24 -9.99
N PHE A 19 7.29 1.44 -9.83
CA PHE A 19 6.21 1.93 -10.67
C PHE A 19 6.69 2.30 -12.09
N ALA A 20 5.81 2.14 -13.08
CA ALA A 20 6.07 2.58 -14.45
C ALA A 20 5.92 4.11 -14.55
N ARG A 21 7.03 4.84 -14.79
CA ARG A 21 7.04 6.29 -15.00
C ARG A 21 7.34 6.62 -16.45
N LYS A 22 6.81 7.73 -16.95
CA LYS A 22 7.41 8.41 -18.11
C LYS A 22 8.84 8.87 -17.73
N PRO A 23 9.90 8.35 -18.37
CA PRO A 23 11.27 8.44 -17.85
C PRO A 23 11.80 9.89 -17.80
N ASP A 24 11.30 10.78 -18.65
CA ASP A 24 11.96 12.08 -18.88
C ASP A 24 11.44 13.25 -18.04
N ILE A 25 10.50 13.01 -17.12
CA ILE A 25 9.95 14.07 -16.24
C ILE A 25 10.61 13.98 -14.86
N PRO A 26 11.43 14.98 -14.45
CA PRO A 26 11.99 15.03 -13.10
C PRO A 26 10.89 14.97 -12.03
N THR A 27 11.15 14.25 -10.94
CA THR A 27 10.20 14.11 -9.83
C THR A 27 10.95 14.02 -8.51
N LYS A 28 10.27 14.39 -7.43
CA LYS A 28 10.75 14.23 -6.04
C LYS A 28 10.18 12.98 -5.38
N TYR A 29 9.38 12.20 -6.12
CA TYR A 29 8.57 11.13 -5.58
C TYR A 29 8.96 9.75 -6.12
N ASN A 30 8.93 8.76 -5.24
CA ASN A 30 9.01 7.34 -5.57
C ASN A 30 7.66 6.69 -5.34
N VAL A 31 7.28 5.77 -6.23
CA VAL A 31 6.10 4.93 -6.05
C VAL A 31 6.52 3.47 -6.06
N LEU A 32 6.22 2.78 -4.97
CA LEU A 32 6.33 1.33 -4.87
C LEU A 32 4.95 0.72 -5.04
N THR A 33 4.87 -0.35 -5.83
CA THR A 33 3.65 -1.10 -6.07
C THR A 33 3.71 -2.42 -5.32
N ILE A 34 2.73 -2.67 -4.46
CA ILE A 34 2.55 -3.90 -3.71
C ILE A 34 1.34 -4.63 -4.31
N PRO A 35 1.52 -5.80 -4.95
CA PRO A 35 0.43 -6.61 -5.43
C PRO A 35 -0.35 -7.17 -4.23
N CYS A 36 -1.67 -7.03 -4.28
CA CYS A 36 -2.59 -7.49 -3.26
C CYS A 36 -3.67 -8.35 -3.89
N LEU A 37 -4.12 -9.38 -3.16
CA LEU A 37 -5.17 -10.30 -3.62
C LEU A 37 -4.84 -10.87 -5.02
N LYS A 38 -5.81 -10.89 -5.93
CA LYS A 38 -5.65 -11.48 -7.28
C LYS A 38 -5.14 -10.46 -8.31
N ASP A 39 -5.69 -9.24 -8.27
CA ASP A 39 -5.50 -8.20 -9.28
C ASP A 39 -5.51 -6.78 -8.70
N ASN A 40 -5.44 -6.64 -7.37
CA ASN A 40 -5.39 -5.35 -6.71
C ASN A 40 -3.95 -4.88 -6.49
N PHE A 41 -3.77 -3.57 -6.35
CA PHE A 41 -2.50 -2.96 -5.97
C PHE A 41 -2.70 -2.05 -4.77
N CYS A 42 -1.77 -2.13 -3.83
CA CYS A 42 -1.51 -1.12 -2.82
C CYS A 42 -0.28 -0.32 -3.27
N TYR A 43 -0.24 0.98 -2.99
CA TYR A 43 0.89 1.83 -3.37
C TYR A 43 1.53 2.48 -2.15
N VAL A 44 2.85 2.55 -2.14
CA VAL A 44 3.61 3.41 -1.22
C VAL A 44 4.16 4.57 -2.03
N LEU A 45 3.57 5.75 -1.85
CA LEU A 45 4.08 7.00 -2.43
C LEU A 45 5.00 7.64 -1.40
N SER A 46 6.26 7.90 -1.77
CA SER A 46 7.26 8.46 -0.86
C SER A 46 8.05 9.60 -1.48
N THR A 47 8.60 10.47 -0.63
CA THR A 47 9.58 11.47 -1.03
C THR A 47 10.98 10.84 -1.11
N MET A 48 11.75 11.19 -2.14
CA MET A 48 13.10 10.64 -2.35
C MET A 48 14.10 11.07 -1.27
N ASP A 49 13.98 12.29 -0.78
CA ASP A 49 14.92 12.95 0.14
C ASP A 49 14.66 12.63 1.61
N THR A 50 13.41 12.71 2.02
CA THR A 50 12.97 12.65 3.42
C THR A 50 12.35 11.32 3.80
N LYS A 51 12.13 10.43 2.82
CA LYS A 51 11.53 9.09 3.02
C LYS A 51 10.15 9.12 3.70
N LYS A 52 9.48 10.26 3.72
CA LYS A 52 8.09 10.36 4.18
C LYS A 52 7.21 9.68 3.17
N CYS A 53 6.30 8.84 3.64
CA CYS A 53 5.42 8.09 2.75
C CYS A 53 3.95 8.17 3.16
N VAL A 54 3.10 7.94 2.17
CA VAL A 54 1.69 7.64 2.35
C VAL A 54 1.40 6.30 1.69
N VAL A 55 0.49 5.54 2.28
CA VAL A 55 0.05 4.25 1.72
C VAL A 55 -1.36 4.41 1.18
N ILE A 56 -1.55 3.92 -0.04
CA ILE A 56 -2.82 4.00 -0.77
C ILE A 56 -3.39 2.59 -0.88
N ASP A 57 -4.64 2.44 -0.45
CA ASP A 57 -5.42 1.21 -0.46
C ASP A 57 -4.77 0.03 0.31
N PRO A 58 -4.55 0.20 1.64
CA PRO A 58 -3.78 -0.73 2.46
C PRO A 58 -4.53 -2.06 2.72
N THR A 59 -4.52 -2.94 1.72
CA THR A 59 -5.28 -4.19 1.71
C THR A 59 -4.62 -5.32 2.51
N VAL A 60 -3.29 -5.43 2.50
CA VAL A 60 -2.53 -6.50 3.18
C VAL A 60 -1.51 -5.87 4.14
N PRO A 61 -1.79 -5.82 5.47
CA PRO A 61 -0.96 -5.11 6.46
C PRO A 61 0.50 -5.55 6.47
N THR A 62 0.75 -6.87 6.48
CA THR A 62 2.10 -7.42 6.59
C THR A 62 3.01 -6.94 5.46
N PHE A 63 2.51 -6.89 4.22
CA PHE A 63 3.30 -6.42 3.08
C PHE A 63 3.59 -4.92 3.14
N ILE A 64 2.69 -4.15 3.77
CA ILE A 64 2.87 -2.71 3.97
C ILE A 64 3.94 -2.47 5.03
N GLU A 65 3.87 -3.17 6.15
CA GLU A 65 4.89 -3.10 7.21
C GLU A 65 6.27 -3.50 6.68
N ASP A 66 6.35 -4.59 5.92
CA ASP A 66 7.60 -5.03 5.29
C ASP A 66 8.14 -3.93 4.35
N ALA A 67 7.27 -3.33 3.52
CA ALA A 67 7.68 -2.27 2.59
C ALA A 67 8.14 -0.99 3.32
N ILE A 68 7.46 -0.60 4.40
CA ILE A 68 7.82 0.56 5.24
C ILE A 68 9.17 0.31 5.92
N SER A 69 9.32 -0.85 6.56
CA SER A 69 10.52 -1.23 7.30
C SER A 69 11.73 -1.38 6.38
N MET A 70 11.62 -2.18 5.32
CA MET A 70 12.72 -2.40 4.37
C MET A 70 13.10 -1.12 3.60
N GLY A 71 12.13 -0.24 3.35
CA GLY A 71 12.34 1.03 2.66
C GLY A 71 12.86 2.16 3.55
N GLY A 72 12.87 1.96 4.87
CA GLY A 72 13.19 3.01 5.84
C GLY A 72 12.24 4.21 5.76
N PHE A 73 10.96 3.95 5.48
CA PHE A 73 9.98 5.02 5.29
C PHE A 73 9.37 5.50 6.60
N GLU A 74 9.05 6.79 6.66
CA GLU A 74 8.27 7.37 7.74
C GLU A 74 6.81 7.51 7.29
N LEU A 75 5.93 6.65 7.80
CA LEU A 75 4.51 6.66 7.44
C LEU A 75 3.81 7.91 7.97
N LYS A 76 3.16 8.66 7.09
CA LYS A 76 2.49 9.94 7.41
C LYS A 76 0.98 9.91 7.29
N ALA A 77 0.44 9.07 6.42
CA ALA A 77 -1.00 8.97 6.24
C ALA A 77 -1.38 7.70 5.47
N LEU A 78 -2.66 7.34 5.60
CA LEU A 78 -3.30 6.32 4.78
C LEU A 78 -4.33 6.98 3.86
N PHE A 79 -4.47 6.46 2.64
CA PHE A 79 -5.47 6.87 1.68
C PHE A 79 -6.30 5.66 1.26
N SER A 80 -7.62 5.84 1.20
CA SER A 80 -8.52 4.90 0.53
C SER A 80 -9.14 5.60 -0.68
N THR A 81 -8.96 5.01 -1.86
CA THR A 81 -9.43 5.62 -3.11
C THR A 81 -10.93 5.39 -3.32
N HIS A 82 -11.42 4.20 -2.97
CA HIS A 82 -12.83 3.82 -3.10
C HIS A 82 -13.19 2.65 -2.19
N HIS A 83 -14.48 2.51 -1.90
CA HIS A 83 -15.02 1.30 -1.31
C HIS A 83 -15.35 0.32 -2.45
N HIS A 84 -14.70 -0.84 -2.49
CA HIS A 84 -15.32 -1.95 -3.21
C HIS A 84 -16.38 -2.56 -2.30
N MET A 85 -17.64 -2.33 -2.63
CA MET A 85 -18.72 -3.20 -2.18
C MET A 85 -18.69 -4.46 -3.06
N LEU A 86 -18.39 -5.62 -2.47
CA LEU A 86 -18.68 -6.88 -3.16
C LEU A 86 -20.15 -7.20 -2.88
N GLU A 87 -20.96 -7.28 -3.94
CA GLU A 87 -22.32 -7.77 -3.82
C GLU A 87 -22.30 -9.29 -3.60
N ILE A 88 -23.19 -9.75 -2.70
CA ILE A 88 -23.69 -11.11 -2.49
C ILE A 88 -22.72 -12.08 -1.77
N VAL A 89 -22.84 -12.16 -0.43
CA VAL A 89 -23.53 -13.24 0.32
C VAL A 89 -23.64 -12.81 1.79
N PHE A 90 -24.83 -12.99 2.33
CA PHE A 90 -25.45 -12.50 3.57
C PHE A 90 -24.75 -12.82 4.93
N SER A 91 -23.42 -12.96 5.00
CA SER A 91 -22.72 -13.17 6.29
C SER A 91 -21.23 -12.78 6.35
N LEU A 92 -20.62 -12.27 5.28
CA LEU A 92 -19.23 -11.79 5.29
C LEU A 92 -19.10 -10.50 4.49
N ILE A 93 -19.16 -9.36 5.16
CA ILE A 93 -18.96 -8.04 4.54
C ILE A 93 -17.50 -7.96 4.06
N CYS A 94 -17.30 -8.19 2.77
CA CYS A 94 -16.02 -8.13 2.08
C CYS A 94 -15.53 -6.68 1.99
N ARG A 95 -14.77 -6.20 2.97
CA ARG A 95 -14.11 -4.88 2.98
C ARG A 95 -12.71 -4.91 2.37
N LYS A 96 -12.52 -5.43 1.15
CA LYS A 96 -11.18 -5.73 0.59
C LYS A 96 -10.12 -4.63 0.80
N HIS A 97 -10.47 -3.35 0.62
CA HIS A 97 -9.52 -2.23 0.79
C HIS A 97 -9.32 -1.73 2.22
N VAL A 98 -10.22 -2.09 3.14
CA VAL A 98 -10.20 -1.58 4.51
C VAL A 98 -9.94 -2.66 5.55
N LEU A 99 -9.86 -3.94 5.12
CA LEU A 99 -9.50 -5.07 5.98
C LEU A 99 -8.14 -4.85 6.65
N GLY A 100 -7.16 -4.33 5.91
CA GLY A 100 -5.83 -4.10 6.44
C GLY A 100 -5.66 -2.80 7.23
N MET A 101 -6.60 -1.86 7.10
CA MET A 101 -6.49 -0.52 7.68
C MET A 101 -6.39 -0.58 9.21
N GLY A 102 -7.23 -1.37 9.87
CA GLY A 102 -7.25 -1.48 11.34
C GLY A 102 -5.94 -1.98 11.94
N GLU A 103 -5.31 -2.97 11.30
CA GLU A 103 -4.03 -3.50 11.78
C GLU A 103 -2.90 -2.48 11.59
N VAL A 104 -2.87 -1.78 10.45
CA VAL A 104 -1.86 -0.72 10.21
C VAL A 104 -2.04 0.43 11.22
N LEU A 105 -3.28 0.84 11.50
CA LEU A 105 -3.57 1.87 12.50
C LEU A 105 -3.21 1.45 13.93
N SER A 106 -3.37 0.17 14.27
CA SER A 106 -2.94 -0.32 15.59
C SER A 106 -1.44 -0.11 15.84
N LYS A 107 -0.63 -0.17 14.77
CA LYS A 107 0.82 0.09 14.79
C LYS A 107 1.15 1.57 14.62
N HIS A 108 0.27 2.33 13.96
CA HIS A 108 0.43 3.75 13.66
C HIS A 108 -0.82 4.57 14.07
N PRO A 109 -1.14 4.70 15.36
CA PRO A 109 -2.42 5.26 15.81
C PRO A 109 -2.56 6.78 15.60
N SER A 110 -1.45 7.48 15.35
CA SER A 110 -1.39 8.94 15.27
C SER A 110 -1.47 9.50 13.84
N ILE A 111 -1.57 8.64 12.82
CA ILE A 111 -1.58 9.10 11.43
C ILE A 111 -3.02 9.34 10.95
N PRO A 112 -3.27 10.42 10.19
CA PRO A 112 -4.56 10.66 9.58
C PRO A 112 -4.88 9.64 8.47
N ILE A 113 -6.17 9.44 8.23
CA ILE A 113 -6.68 8.66 7.10
C ILE A 113 -7.50 9.58 6.21
N TYR A 114 -7.30 9.45 4.90
CA TYR A 114 -8.00 10.22 3.88
C TYR A 114 -8.82 9.29 2.98
N GLY A 115 -9.99 9.75 2.56
CA GLY A 115 -10.85 9.03 1.63
C GLY A 115 -12.05 9.87 1.22
N GLY A 116 -12.80 9.40 0.22
CA GLY A 116 -14.05 10.04 -0.18
C GLY A 116 -15.12 9.93 0.92
N TYR A 117 -15.90 11.00 1.12
CA TYR A 117 -17.05 10.96 2.03
C TYR A 117 -18.21 10.22 1.35
N HIS A 118 -18.27 8.90 1.58
CA HIS A 118 -19.39 8.04 1.22
C HIS A 118 -19.93 7.40 2.50
N PRO A 119 -21.25 7.23 2.69
CA PRO A 119 -21.82 6.62 3.89
C PRO A 119 -21.17 5.27 4.23
N ASP A 120 -20.89 4.45 3.23
CA ASP A 120 -20.25 3.14 3.40
C ASP A 120 -18.76 3.22 3.79
N VAL A 121 -18.07 4.31 3.44
CA VAL A 121 -16.67 4.55 3.82
C VAL A 121 -16.61 5.16 5.23
N ALA A 122 -17.49 6.11 5.51
CA ALA A 122 -17.65 6.74 6.82
C ALA A 122 -18.00 5.70 7.90
N PHE A 123 -18.86 4.73 7.57
CA PHE A 123 -19.21 3.64 8.48
C PHE A 123 -18.01 2.74 8.80
N VAL A 124 -17.03 2.63 7.90
CA VAL A 124 -15.81 1.87 8.18
C VAL A 124 -14.85 2.66 9.07
N PHE A 125 -14.72 3.97 8.88
CA PHE A 125 -13.93 4.83 9.77
C PHE A 125 -14.45 4.84 11.21
N LEU A 126 -15.77 4.75 11.40
CA LEU A 126 -16.40 4.68 12.73
C LEU A 126 -16.08 3.39 13.53
N PHE A 127 -15.65 2.30 12.88
CA PHE A 127 -15.30 1.05 13.58
C PHE A 127 -13.83 0.98 14.02
N PHE A 128 -12.99 1.91 13.56
CA PHE A 128 -11.57 1.95 13.87
C PHE A 128 -11.16 3.18 14.71
N MET A 129 -12.12 4.02 15.10
CA MET A 129 -12.00 5.03 16.16
C MET A 129 -12.60 4.50 17.45
#